data_AF-A0A7Y9RTY4-F1
#
_entry.id   AF-A0A7Y9RTY4-F1
#
_cell.length_a   1.000
_cell.length_b   1.000
_cell.length_c   1.000
_cell.angle_alpha   90.00
_cell.angle_beta   90.00
_cell.angle_gamma   90.00
#
_symmetry.space_group_name_H-M   'P 1'
#
loop_
_entity.id
_entity.type
_entity.pdbx_description
1 polymer ?
#
loop_
_entity_poly.entity_id
_entity_poly.type
_entity_poly.pdbx_seq_one_letter_code
_entity_poly.pdbx_strand_id
1 'polypeptide(L)'
;MTAARDDHHADADADDADDDPGAAQAPDRGRERDARTGQASAALRVQHQARWVELQLQRAMERGDFDDLPGYGKPLRDLGREHDPDWWLKRLVEREQLTVLPPALQLRKDDADLEAHLDRLPTEREVRGEVDDFNRRVRHARMQLQGGPPVITPLRDVDAEVEAWRSRRDERRAAQAEALRAQREAEQAERRARRWWRRRG
;
A
#
# COMPACT_ATOMS: atom_id res chain seq x y z
N MET A 1 -14.02 37.36 43.91
CA MET A 1 -14.74 38.30 44.79
C MET A 1 -13.68 39.04 45.59
N THR A 2 -13.47 40.34 45.56
CA THR A 2 -14.15 41.53 45.01
C THR A 2 -13.11 42.64 45.27
N ALA A 3 -12.53 43.28 44.25
CA ALA A 3 -12.92 44.57 43.64
C ALA A 3 -12.77 45.81 44.53
N ALA A 4 -12.65 46.96 43.83
CA ALA A 4 -12.61 48.37 44.27
C ALA A 4 -11.19 48.89 44.53
N ARG A 5 -10.54 49.68 43.64
CA ARG A 5 -10.97 50.86 42.86
C ARG A 5 -11.43 51.98 43.79
N ASP A 6 -10.75 53.13 43.76
CA ASP A 6 -11.44 54.34 43.36
C ASP A 6 -10.51 55.47 42.91
N ASP A 7 -11.02 56.10 41.86
CA ASP A 7 -10.56 57.24 41.07
C ASP A 7 -10.79 58.58 41.81
N HIS A 8 -10.08 59.64 41.42
CA HIS A 8 -10.46 61.08 41.42
C HIS A 8 -9.34 61.81 40.64
N HIS A 9 -9.45 62.15 39.35
CA HIS A 9 -10.26 63.19 38.67
C HIS A 9 -9.93 64.63 39.09
N ALA A 10 -9.28 65.40 38.20
CA ALA A 10 -9.83 66.59 37.52
C ALA A 10 -8.75 67.62 37.11
N ASP A 11 -8.86 68.06 35.84
CA ASP A 11 -8.63 69.43 35.29
C ASP A 11 -7.19 70.00 35.27
N ALA A 12 -6.74 70.81 34.30
CA ALA A 12 -7.15 71.26 32.97
C ALA A 12 -5.97 72.12 32.41
N ASP A 13 -6.11 72.60 31.17
CA ASP A 13 -5.33 73.65 30.48
C ASP A 13 -4.01 73.19 29.80
N ALA A 14 -4.01 72.91 28.49
CA ALA A 14 -4.12 73.82 27.34
C ALA A 14 -2.81 74.59 27.07
N ASP A 15 -2.02 74.07 26.13
CA ASP A 15 -1.23 74.92 25.24
C ASP A 15 -1.26 74.27 23.85
N ASP A 16 -2.03 74.92 22.99
CA ASP A 16 -2.38 74.55 21.63
C ASP A 16 -1.60 75.49 20.70
N ALA A 17 -0.69 74.94 19.89
CA ALA A 17 -0.15 75.60 18.71
C ALA A 17 0.34 74.54 17.72
N ASP A 18 -0.61 74.15 16.87
CA ASP A 18 -0.46 73.46 15.60
C ASP A 18 0.73 73.93 14.75
N ASP A 19 1.44 72.99 14.11
CA ASP A 19 1.50 72.91 12.64
C ASP A 19 2.05 71.53 12.20
N ASP A 20 1.19 70.68 11.63
CA ASP A 20 1.49 69.46 10.86
C ASP A 20 1.07 69.73 9.41
N PRO A 21 1.82 69.31 8.36
CA PRO A 21 1.47 68.00 7.75
C PRO A 21 2.63 67.25 7.06
N GLY A 22 2.70 65.93 7.26
CA GLY A 22 3.59 65.07 6.47
C GLY A 22 3.35 63.56 6.58
N ALA A 23 2.21 63.08 6.06
CA ALA A 23 1.82 61.67 5.98
C ALA A 23 2.86 60.70 5.39
N ALA A 24 2.99 59.49 5.96
CA ALA A 24 3.09 58.23 5.20
C ALA A 24 3.02 56.96 6.09
N GLN A 25 2.36 55.94 5.53
CA GLN A 25 1.96 54.67 6.10
C GLN A 25 3.10 53.72 6.50
N ALA A 26 2.82 52.82 7.44
CA ALA A 26 3.65 51.68 7.83
C ALA A 26 3.83 50.65 6.69
N PRO A 27 4.86 49.79 6.78
CA PRO A 27 4.74 48.46 6.17
C PRO A 27 4.94 47.32 7.19
N ASP A 28 3.88 46.50 7.21
CA ASP A 28 3.87 45.04 7.31
C ASP A 28 5.22 44.36 7.03
N ARG A 29 5.74 43.59 8.00
CA ARG A 29 6.93 42.75 7.83
C ARG A 29 6.52 41.29 7.66
N GLY A 30 6.04 40.97 6.46
CA GLY A 30 6.01 39.61 5.94
C GLY A 30 7.42 39.01 5.95
N ARG A 31 7.57 37.85 6.61
CA ARG A 31 8.78 37.02 6.50
C ARG A 31 8.82 36.39 5.11
N GLU A 32 9.29 37.12 4.11
CA GLU A 32 9.82 36.50 2.91
C GLU A 32 11.14 35.80 3.27
N ARG A 33 11.07 34.48 3.51
CA ARG A 33 12.27 33.64 3.47
C ARG A 33 12.77 33.67 2.03
N ASP A 34 13.87 34.38 1.83
CA ASP A 34 14.59 34.46 0.55
C ASP A 34 14.91 33.03 0.04
N ALA A 35 14.16 32.61 -0.99
CA ALA A 35 14.24 31.27 -1.56
C ALA A 35 15.65 30.95 -2.10
N ARG A 36 16.44 31.99 -2.41
CA ARG A 36 17.81 31.89 -2.92
C ARG A 36 18.81 31.38 -1.87
N THR A 37 18.63 31.75 -0.59
CA THR A 37 19.53 31.36 0.51
C THR A 37 19.24 29.93 1.01
N GLY A 38 17.99 29.47 0.91
CA GLY A 38 17.59 28.11 1.28
C GLY A 38 18.11 27.03 0.33
N GLN A 39 18.09 27.28 -0.98
CA GLN A 39 18.59 26.35 -2.00
C GLN A 39 20.12 26.20 -1.97
N ALA A 40 20.88 27.30 -1.78
CA ALA A 40 22.33 27.26 -1.65
C ALA A 40 22.79 26.46 -0.41
N SER A 41 22.07 26.61 0.72
CA SER A 41 22.36 25.89 1.97
C SER A 41 21.98 24.39 1.90
N ALA A 42 21.01 24.01 1.07
CA ALA A 42 20.66 22.61 0.81
C ALA A 42 21.69 21.94 -0.11
N ALA A 43 22.13 22.63 -1.16
CA ALA A 43 23.16 22.14 -2.07
C ALA A 43 24.50 21.91 -1.35
N LEU A 44 24.93 22.83 -0.47
CA LEU A 44 26.13 22.65 0.34
C LEU A 44 26.04 21.43 1.27
N ARG A 45 24.88 21.18 1.90
CA ARG A 45 24.68 19.98 2.74
C ARG A 45 24.73 18.68 1.95
N VAL A 46 24.12 18.64 0.76
CA VAL A 46 24.20 17.47 -0.14
C VAL A 46 25.63 17.25 -0.63
N GLN A 47 26.37 18.32 -0.96
CA GLN A 47 27.79 18.23 -1.33
C GLN A 47 28.67 17.73 -0.16
N HIS A 48 28.40 18.19 1.06
CA HIS A 48 29.10 17.71 2.26
C HIS A 48 28.80 16.23 2.55
N GLN A 49 27.56 15.78 2.34
CA GLN A 49 27.17 14.38 2.49
C GLN A 49 27.86 13.49 1.44
N ALA A 50 27.87 13.90 0.17
CA ALA A 50 28.57 13.18 -0.90
C ALA A 50 30.06 13.02 -0.59
N ARG A 51 30.72 14.09 -0.12
CA ARG A 51 32.14 14.05 0.27
C ARG A 51 32.39 13.12 1.46
N TRP A 52 31.49 13.09 2.44
CA TRP A 52 31.62 12.18 3.57
C TRP A 52 31.47 10.70 3.14
N VAL A 53 30.51 10.41 2.27
CA VAL A 53 30.30 9.05 1.71
C VAL A 53 31.51 8.60 0.90
N GLU A 54 32.06 9.47 0.05
CA GLU A 54 33.26 9.18 -0.75
C GLU A 54 34.47 8.80 0.14
N LEU A 55 34.68 9.56 1.23
CA LEU A 55 35.75 9.27 2.20
C LEU A 55 35.55 7.93 2.92
N GLN A 56 34.30 7.56 3.24
CA GLN A 56 34.02 6.25 3.82
C GLN A 56 34.26 5.12 2.82
N LEU A 57 33.91 5.34 1.55
CA LEU A 57 34.14 4.38 0.48
C LEU A 57 35.64 4.16 0.26
N GLN A 58 36.44 5.22 0.19
CA GLN A 58 37.90 5.11 0.07
C GLN A 58 38.52 4.35 1.23
N ARG A 59 38.13 4.63 2.47
CA ARG A 59 38.63 3.90 3.64
C ARG A 59 38.23 2.42 3.63
N ALA A 60 37.03 2.10 3.14
CA ALA A 60 36.57 0.71 3.01
C ALA A 60 37.30 -0.03 1.89
N MET A 61 37.62 0.65 0.77
CA MET A 61 38.48 0.11 -0.29
C MET A 61 39.91 -0.14 0.20
N GLU A 62 40.51 0.80 0.93
CA GLU A 62 41.87 0.66 1.50
C GLU A 62 41.97 -0.50 2.51
N ARG A 63 40.89 -0.77 3.26
CA ARG A 63 40.81 -1.86 4.23
C ARG A 63 40.56 -3.23 3.58
N GLY A 64 40.26 -3.27 2.29
CA GLY A 64 39.93 -4.51 1.58
C GLY A 64 38.57 -5.09 1.95
N ASP A 65 37.63 -4.27 2.49
CA ASP A 65 36.29 -4.74 2.87
C ASP A 65 35.50 -5.31 1.68
N PHE A 66 35.92 -5.00 0.45
CA PHE A 66 35.31 -5.46 -0.80
C PHE A 66 36.01 -6.70 -1.40
N ASP A 67 37.17 -7.11 -0.87
CA ASP A 67 38.01 -8.15 -1.50
C ASP A 67 37.50 -9.59 -1.29
N ASP A 68 36.70 -9.83 -0.25
CA ASP A 68 36.07 -11.14 0.05
C ASP A 68 34.57 -11.17 -0.26
N LEU A 69 34.13 -10.33 -1.21
CA LEU A 69 32.72 -10.32 -1.60
C LEU A 69 32.38 -11.51 -2.51
N PRO A 70 31.17 -12.09 -2.36
CA PRO A 70 30.69 -13.14 -3.26
C PRO A 70 30.65 -12.62 -4.71
N GLY A 71 31.62 -13.05 -5.52
CA GLY A 71 31.74 -12.64 -6.92
C GLY A 71 32.84 -11.61 -7.21
N TYR A 72 33.62 -11.20 -6.21
CA TYR A 72 34.78 -10.32 -6.42
C TYR A 72 35.77 -10.93 -7.43
N GLY A 73 36.16 -10.15 -8.43
CA GLY A 73 37.07 -10.56 -9.50
C GLY A 73 36.54 -11.63 -10.46
N LYS A 74 35.32 -12.17 -10.24
CA LYS A 74 34.74 -13.20 -11.11
C LYS A 74 33.96 -12.53 -12.25
N PRO A 75 34.10 -13.00 -13.50
CA PRO A 75 33.24 -12.53 -14.58
C PRO A 75 31.79 -12.79 -14.21
N LEU A 76 30.91 -11.81 -14.47
CA LEU A 76 29.48 -12.00 -14.31
C LEU A 76 29.06 -13.15 -15.22
N ARG A 77 28.59 -14.23 -14.60
CA ARG A 77 28.08 -15.40 -15.32
C ARG A 77 26.80 -15.01 -16.05
N ASP A 78 26.63 -15.52 -17.27
CA ASP A 78 25.42 -15.41 -18.07
C ASP A 78 25.02 -13.98 -18.49
N LEU A 79 25.98 -13.05 -18.57
CA LEU A 79 25.85 -11.90 -19.46
C LEU A 79 25.80 -12.45 -20.89
N GLY A 80 24.60 -12.64 -21.42
CA GLY A 80 24.38 -12.98 -22.83
C GLY A 80 25.17 -12.04 -23.74
N ARG A 81 25.43 -12.48 -24.99
CA ARG A 81 26.20 -11.72 -26.00
C ARG A 81 25.62 -10.33 -26.32
N GLU A 82 24.43 -10.02 -25.84
CA GLU A 82 23.78 -8.72 -25.94
C GLU A 82 23.78 -8.00 -24.59
N HIS A 83 24.30 -6.77 -24.59
CA HIS A 83 24.37 -5.91 -23.43
C HIS A 83 22.96 -5.46 -23.04
N ASP A 84 22.29 -6.24 -22.21
CA ASP A 84 20.98 -5.92 -21.69
C ASP A 84 21.13 -4.96 -20.49
N PRO A 85 20.76 -3.67 -20.61
CA PRO A 85 20.88 -2.71 -19.50
C PRO A 85 20.05 -3.11 -18.27
N ASP A 86 19.06 -3.98 -18.42
CA ASP A 86 18.16 -4.44 -17.35
C ASP A 86 18.59 -5.78 -16.73
N TRP A 87 19.81 -6.26 -17.02
CA TRP A 87 20.34 -7.54 -16.52
C TRP A 87 20.27 -7.68 -15.00
N TRP A 88 20.51 -6.59 -14.27
CA TRP A 88 20.48 -6.55 -12.81
C TRP A 88 19.05 -6.61 -12.26
N LEU A 89 18.07 -6.03 -12.96
CA LEU A 89 16.66 -6.06 -12.61
C LEU A 89 16.06 -7.45 -12.83
N LYS A 90 16.39 -8.10 -13.94
CA LYS A 90 15.99 -9.50 -14.22
C LYS A 90 16.51 -10.45 -13.14
N ARG A 91 17.77 -10.30 -12.75
CA ARG A 91 18.38 -11.09 -11.67
C ARG A 91 17.74 -10.81 -10.30
N LEU A 92 17.32 -9.57 -10.04
CA LEU A 92 16.59 -9.21 -8.82
C LEU A 92 15.19 -9.84 -8.80
N VAL A 93 14.46 -9.75 -9.91
CA VAL A 93 13.13 -10.37 -10.09
C VAL A 93 13.19 -11.88 -9.90
N GLU A 94 14.20 -12.53 -10.49
CA GLU A 94 14.42 -13.98 -10.35
C GLU A 94 14.80 -14.38 -8.92
N ARG A 95 15.76 -13.67 -8.30
CA ARG A 95 16.21 -13.93 -6.92
C ARG A 95 15.09 -13.77 -5.90
N GLU A 96 14.29 -12.73 -6.05
CA GLU A 96 13.23 -12.37 -5.09
C GLU A 96 11.85 -12.95 -5.47
N GLN A 97 11.77 -13.76 -6.55
CA GLN A 97 10.52 -14.31 -7.10
C GLN A 97 9.42 -13.24 -7.31
N LEU A 98 9.82 -12.01 -7.65
CA LEU A 98 8.90 -10.89 -7.83
C LEU A 98 8.15 -11.05 -9.14
N THR A 99 6.96 -11.64 -9.09
CA THR A 99 6.11 -11.74 -10.27
C THR A 99 5.44 -10.38 -10.51
N VAL A 100 6.15 -9.44 -11.12
CA VAL A 100 5.58 -8.17 -11.59
C VAL A 100 4.95 -8.42 -12.96
N LEU A 101 3.69 -8.87 -12.95
CA LEU A 101 2.92 -9.03 -14.18
C LEU A 101 2.53 -7.64 -14.73
N PRO A 102 2.65 -7.42 -16.05
CA PRO A 102 1.99 -6.30 -16.70
C PRO A 102 0.50 -6.25 -16.31
N PRO A 103 -0.11 -5.05 -16.15
CA PRO A 103 -1.48 -4.92 -15.64
C PRO A 103 -2.51 -5.80 -16.37
N ALA A 104 -2.39 -5.94 -17.70
CA ALA A 104 -3.28 -6.78 -18.49
C ALA A 104 -3.17 -8.28 -18.14
N LEU A 105 -1.97 -8.78 -17.84
CA LEU A 105 -1.77 -10.17 -17.45
C LEU A 105 -2.16 -10.42 -16.00
N GLN A 106 -1.91 -9.43 -15.12
CA GLN A 106 -2.39 -9.50 -13.73
C GLN A 106 -3.92 -9.62 -13.68
N LEU A 107 -4.64 -8.80 -14.45
CA LEU A 107 -6.10 -8.87 -14.50
C LEU A 107 -6.64 -10.19 -15.05
N ARG A 108 -5.94 -10.85 -15.99
CA ARG A 108 -6.32 -12.18 -16.48
C ARG A 108 -6.12 -13.25 -15.41
N LYS A 109 -5.05 -13.14 -14.62
CA LYS A 109 -4.83 -14.02 -13.48
C LYS A 109 -5.91 -13.81 -12.42
N ASP A 110 -6.15 -12.55 -12.04
CA ASP A 110 -7.18 -12.20 -11.05
C ASP A 110 -8.56 -12.70 -11.50
N ASP A 111 -8.89 -12.60 -12.79
CA ASP A 111 -10.14 -13.10 -13.37
C ASP A 111 -10.25 -14.63 -13.28
N ALA A 112 -9.15 -15.36 -13.51
CA ALA A 112 -9.11 -16.81 -13.38
C ALA A 112 -9.23 -17.28 -11.91
N ASP A 113 -8.66 -16.51 -10.99
CA ASP A 113 -8.64 -16.82 -9.55
C ASP A 113 -9.89 -16.28 -8.81
N LEU A 114 -10.71 -15.44 -9.46
CA LEU A 114 -11.78 -14.67 -8.84
C LEU A 114 -12.78 -15.57 -8.10
N GLU A 115 -13.27 -16.63 -8.75
CA GLU A 115 -14.27 -17.52 -8.16
C GLU A 115 -13.76 -18.17 -6.86
N ALA A 116 -12.53 -18.69 -6.90
CA ALA A 116 -11.89 -19.30 -5.74
C ALA A 116 -11.60 -18.29 -4.62
N HIS A 117 -11.39 -17.02 -4.98
CA HIS A 117 -11.25 -15.94 -4.02
C HIS A 117 -12.60 -15.58 -3.36
N LEU A 118 -13.67 -15.41 -4.15
CA LEU A 118 -15.02 -15.11 -3.66
C LEU A 118 -15.54 -16.21 -2.71
N ASP A 119 -15.21 -17.48 -2.98
CA ASP A 119 -15.59 -18.60 -2.12
C ASP A 119 -15.04 -18.53 -0.69
N ARG A 120 -13.97 -17.76 -0.46
CA ARG A 120 -13.38 -17.54 0.87
C ARG A 120 -14.08 -16.42 1.64
N LEU A 121 -14.87 -15.59 0.96
CA LEU A 121 -15.53 -14.45 1.59
C LEU A 121 -16.78 -14.91 2.38
N PRO A 122 -16.96 -14.43 3.62
CA PRO A 122 -18.05 -14.88 4.47
C PRO A 122 -19.39 -14.19 4.16
N THR A 123 -19.37 -12.96 3.63
CA THR A 123 -20.60 -12.16 3.43
C THR A 123 -20.81 -11.73 1.98
N GLU A 124 -22.08 -11.58 1.59
CA GLU A 124 -22.45 -11.05 0.27
C GLU A 124 -21.91 -9.64 0.05
N ARG A 125 -21.91 -8.79 1.09
CA ARG A 125 -21.40 -7.41 0.97
C ARG A 125 -19.94 -7.38 0.55
N GLU A 126 -19.13 -8.30 1.08
CA GLU A 126 -17.72 -8.44 0.71
C GLU A 126 -17.58 -8.99 -0.71
N VAL A 127 -18.40 -9.96 -1.11
CA VAL A 127 -18.42 -10.48 -2.49
C VAL A 127 -18.75 -9.36 -3.48
N ARG A 128 -19.82 -8.59 -3.24
CA ARG A 128 -20.19 -7.44 -4.06
C ARG A 128 -19.04 -6.43 -4.14
N GLY A 129 -18.45 -6.10 -2.99
CA GLY A 129 -17.31 -5.20 -2.91
C GLY A 129 -16.10 -5.67 -3.73
N GLU A 130 -15.73 -6.94 -3.66
CA GLU A 130 -14.59 -7.46 -4.41
C GLU A 130 -14.85 -7.48 -5.92
N VAL A 131 -16.06 -7.85 -6.36
CA VAL A 131 -16.42 -7.82 -7.78
C VAL A 131 -16.43 -6.39 -8.32
N ASP A 132 -16.96 -5.43 -7.56
CA ASP A 132 -16.92 -4.01 -7.92
C ASP A 132 -15.50 -3.46 -7.98
N ASP A 133 -14.65 -3.87 -7.04
CA ASP A 133 -13.23 -3.52 -7.00
C ASP A 133 -12.48 -4.08 -8.21
N PHE A 134 -12.69 -5.36 -8.53
CA PHE A 134 -12.17 -5.99 -9.75
C PHE A 134 -12.62 -5.23 -11.00
N ASN A 135 -13.91 -4.95 -11.14
CA ASN A 135 -14.47 -4.20 -12.26
C ASN A 135 -13.87 -2.79 -12.37
N ARG A 136 -13.62 -2.12 -11.23
CA ARG A 136 -12.94 -0.82 -11.19
C ARG A 136 -11.49 -0.95 -11.69
N ARG A 137 -10.75 -1.98 -11.27
CA ARG A 137 -9.38 -2.25 -11.75
C ARG A 137 -9.36 -2.49 -13.27
N VAL A 138 -10.30 -3.28 -13.80
CA VAL A 138 -10.45 -3.51 -15.25
C VAL A 138 -10.72 -2.22 -16.01
N ARG A 139 -11.68 -1.40 -15.57
CA ARG A 139 -11.98 -0.11 -16.20
C ARG A 139 -10.78 0.82 -16.19
N HIS A 140 -10.11 0.95 -15.03
CA HIS A 140 -8.92 1.78 -14.89
C HIS A 140 -7.80 1.33 -15.85
N ALA A 141 -7.54 0.03 -15.92
CA ALA A 141 -6.50 -0.51 -16.80
C ALA A 141 -6.82 -0.28 -18.30
N ARG A 142 -8.10 -0.33 -18.70
CA ARG A 142 -8.52 0.01 -20.07
C ARG A 142 -8.41 1.50 -20.38
N MET A 143 -8.60 2.36 -19.37
CA MET A 143 -8.49 3.80 -19.49
C MET A 143 -7.04 4.30 -19.50
N GLN A 144 -6.09 3.44 -19.16
CA GLN A 144 -4.70 3.84 -19.08
C GLN A 144 -4.09 4.03 -20.48
N LEU A 145 -3.46 5.19 -20.74
CA LEU A 145 -2.79 5.50 -22.02
C LEU A 145 -1.29 5.14 -22.02
N GLN A 146 -0.81 4.34 -21.07
CA GLN A 146 0.62 4.06 -20.87
C GLN A 146 1.25 3.11 -21.90
N GLY A 147 0.50 2.71 -22.93
CA GLY A 147 0.96 1.70 -23.88
C GLY A 147 1.07 0.31 -23.25
N GLY A 148 1.03 -0.72 -24.09
CA GLY A 148 1.10 -2.13 -23.66
C GLY A 148 0.04 -3.01 -24.32
N PRO A 149 0.09 -4.33 -24.12
CA PRO A 149 -0.89 -5.26 -24.67
C PRO A 149 -2.32 -4.88 -24.23
N PRO A 150 -3.31 -4.95 -25.12
CA PRO A 150 -4.67 -4.53 -24.81
C PRO A 150 -5.27 -5.35 -23.66
N VAL A 151 -5.97 -4.66 -22.76
CA VAL A 151 -6.73 -5.29 -21.66
C VAL A 151 -8.02 -5.87 -22.21
N ILE A 152 -8.04 -7.19 -22.43
CA ILE A 152 -9.21 -7.92 -22.96
C ILE A 152 -10.10 -8.54 -21.86
N THR A 153 -9.68 -8.48 -20.59
CA THR A 153 -10.42 -9.07 -19.47
C THR A 153 -11.82 -8.46 -19.36
N PRO A 154 -12.91 -9.24 -19.36
CA PRO A 154 -14.28 -8.74 -19.29
C PRO A 154 -14.62 -8.16 -17.91
N LEU A 155 -15.69 -7.36 -17.85
CA LEU A 155 -16.31 -7.00 -16.59
C LEU A 155 -17.21 -8.15 -16.11
N ARG A 156 -17.33 -8.30 -14.80
CA ARG A 156 -18.15 -9.31 -14.14
C ARG A 156 -19.47 -8.70 -13.68
N ASP A 157 -20.56 -9.44 -13.85
CA ASP A 157 -21.87 -9.04 -13.34
C ASP A 157 -21.93 -9.33 -11.84
N VAL A 158 -22.17 -8.30 -11.03
CA VAL A 158 -22.14 -8.40 -9.57
C VAL A 158 -23.25 -9.31 -9.05
N ASP A 159 -24.46 -9.20 -9.59
CA ASP A 159 -25.59 -9.97 -9.11
C ASP A 159 -25.47 -11.44 -9.52
N ALA A 160 -24.98 -11.71 -10.74
CA ALA A 160 -24.71 -13.07 -11.21
C ALA A 160 -23.62 -13.77 -10.36
N GLU A 161 -22.54 -13.08 -10.03
CA GLU A 161 -21.46 -13.64 -9.20
C GLU A 161 -21.93 -13.90 -7.75
N VAL A 162 -22.79 -13.03 -7.21
CA VAL A 162 -23.42 -13.24 -5.89
C VAL A 162 -24.33 -14.45 -5.89
N GLU A 163 -25.15 -14.65 -6.93
CA GLU A 163 -26.03 -15.81 -7.06
C GLU A 163 -25.24 -17.11 -7.16
N ALA A 164 -24.17 -17.13 -7.98
CA ALA A 164 -23.27 -18.26 -8.10
C ALA A 164 -22.58 -18.58 -6.76
N TRP A 165 -22.10 -17.56 -6.05
CA TRP A 165 -21.49 -17.72 -4.72
C TRP A 165 -22.48 -18.29 -3.69
N ARG A 166 -23.72 -17.81 -3.66
CA ARG A 166 -24.77 -18.34 -2.77
C ARG A 166 -25.06 -19.82 -3.08
N SER A 167 -25.22 -20.15 -4.36
CA SER A 167 -25.48 -21.52 -4.82
C SER A 167 -24.36 -22.47 -4.36
N ARG A 168 -23.10 -22.15 -4.64
CA ARG A 168 -21.95 -22.94 -4.19
C ARG A 168 -21.91 -23.10 -2.67
N ARG A 169 -22.26 -22.05 -1.92
CA ARG A 169 -22.26 -22.07 -0.45
C ARG A 169 -23.36 -22.97 0.10
N ASP A 170 -24.55 -22.95 -0.51
CA ASP A 170 -25.68 -23.76 -0.08
C ASP A 170 -25.48 -25.24 -0.43
N GLU A 171 -24.87 -25.55 -1.57
CA GLU A 171 -24.39 -26.89 -1.91
C GLU A 171 -23.39 -27.42 -0.87
N ARG A 172 -22.38 -26.63 -0.51
CA ARG A 172 -21.40 -26.99 0.54
C ARG A 172 -22.09 -27.25 1.88
N ARG A 173 -23.05 -26.42 2.26
CA ARG A 173 -23.81 -26.59 3.52
C ARG A 173 -24.69 -27.84 3.50
N ALA A 174 -25.35 -28.12 2.39
CA ALA A 174 -26.15 -29.33 2.23
C ALA A 174 -25.28 -30.58 2.35
N ALA A 175 -24.15 -30.63 1.63
CA ALA A 175 -23.19 -31.72 1.72
C ALA A 175 -22.64 -31.93 3.15
N GLN A 176 -22.32 -30.84 3.86
CA GLN A 176 -21.89 -30.91 5.25
C GLN A 176 -22.99 -31.44 6.19
N ALA A 177 -24.25 -31.01 5.98
CA ALA A 177 -25.38 -31.48 6.77
C ALA A 177 -25.65 -32.97 6.56
N GLU A 178 -25.54 -33.45 5.31
CA GLU A 178 -25.65 -34.87 4.97
C GLU A 178 -24.51 -35.70 5.59
N ALA A 179 -23.26 -35.24 5.47
CA ALA A 179 -22.12 -35.89 6.09
C ALA A 179 -22.28 -36.02 7.61
N LEU A 180 -22.78 -34.97 8.28
CA LEU A 180 -23.04 -35.00 9.72
C LEU A 180 -24.18 -35.97 10.08
N ARG A 181 -25.23 -36.07 9.26
CA ARG A 181 -26.31 -37.05 9.46
C ARG A 181 -25.79 -38.48 9.34
N ALA A 182 -25.03 -38.77 8.29
CA ALA A 182 -24.41 -40.08 8.09
C ALA A 182 -23.48 -40.47 9.25
N GLN A 183 -22.66 -39.53 9.75
CA GLN A 183 -21.82 -39.76 10.93
C GLN A 183 -22.65 -40.11 12.16
N ARG A 184 -23.73 -39.36 12.44
CA ARG A 184 -24.62 -39.64 13.57
C ARG A 184 -25.29 -41.00 13.44
N GLU A 185 -25.75 -41.38 12.25
CA GLU A 185 -26.36 -42.68 12.02
C GLU A 185 -25.37 -43.83 12.25
N ALA A 186 -24.13 -43.69 11.77
CA ALA A 186 -23.05 -44.65 12.02
C ALA A 186 -22.76 -44.79 13.52
N GLU A 187 -22.60 -43.67 14.24
CA GLU A 187 -22.39 -43.69 15.69
C GLU A 187 -23.55 -44.37 16.44
N GLN A 188 -24.79 -44.12 16.03
CA GLN A 188 -25.96 -44.73 16.64
C GLN A 188 -26.03 -46.24 16.35
N ALA A 189 -25.71 -46.66 15.12
CA ALA A 189 -25.62 -48.06 14.75
C ALA A 189 -24.55 -48.79 15.59
N GLU A 190 -23.37 -48.21 15.74
CA GLU A 190 -22.31 -48.75 16.60
C GLU A 190 -22.72 -48.83 18.08
N ARG A 191 -23.42 -47.81 18.59
CA ARG A 191 -23.94 -47.83 19.97
C ARG A 191 -24.95 -48.95 20.17
N ARG A 192 -25.85 -49.17 19.19
CA ARG A 192 -26.83 -50.27 19.20
C ARG A 192 -26.15 -51.62 19.13
N ALA A 193 -25.17 -51.80 18.25
CA ALA A 193 -24.38 -53.03 18.15
C ALA A 193 -23.65 -53.35 19.47
N ARG A 194 -22.98 -52.36 20.08
CA ARG A 194 -22.31 -52.52 21.39
C ARG A 194 -23.27 -52.92 22.52
N ARG A 195 -24.48 -52.34 22.56
CA ARG A 195 -25.53 -52.73 23.52
C ARG A 195 -26.03 -54.16 23.26
N TRP A 196 -26.15 -54.51 21.97
CA TRP A 196 -26.25 -55.87 21.41
C TRP A 196 -25.45 -56.91 22.18
N TRP A 197 -24.15 -56.77 22.02
CA TRP A 197 -23.17 -57.76 22.45
C TRP A 197 -23.07 -57.86 23.98
N ARG A 198 -23.27 -56.76 24.70
CA ARG A 198 -23.27 -56.74 26.17
C ARG A 198 -24.47 -57.44 26.82
N ARG A 199 -25.54 -57.73 26.07
CA ARG A 199 -26.73 -58.44 26.59
C ARG A 199 -26.68 -59.95 26.36
N ARG A 200 -25.72 -60.47 25.59
CA ARG A 200 -25.61 -61.89 25.22
C ARG A 200 -24.50 -62.66 25.94
N GLY A 201 -23.61 -61.97 26.65
CA GLY A 201 -22.62 -62.57 27.54
C GLY A 201 -23.03 -62.35 28.98
#